data_AF-A0A9D8EM22-F1
#
_entry.id   AF-A0A9D8EM22-F1
#
_cell.length_a   1.000
_cell.length_b   1.000
_cell.length_c   1.000
_cell.angle_alpha   90.00
_cell.angle_beta   90.00
_cell.angle_gamma   90.00
#
_symmetry.space_group_name_H-M   'P 1'
#
loop_
_entity.id
_entity.type
_entity.pdbx_description
1 polymer ?
#
loop_
_entity_poly.entity_id
_entity_poly.type
_entity_poly.pdbx_seq_one_letter_code
_entity_poly.pdbx_strand_id
1 'polypeptide(L)' 'MRKKFSESITEKFLNSPEYLTADTILMFYPFRSEVDISVAINRSLKDGKEVVLPKIGQNRLQ' A
#
# COMPACT_ATOMS: atom_id res chain seq x y z
N MET A 1 -9.18 17.07 4.75
CA MET A 1 -8.02 16.88 5.63
C MET A 1 -7.35 15.52 5.40
N ARG A 2 -8.08 14.40 5.46
CA ARG A 2 -7.58 13.02 5.22
C ARG A 2 -6.67 12.86 4.00
N LYS A 3 -7.11 13.34 2.82
CA LYS A 3 -6.36 13.23 1.56
C LYS A 3 -4.92 13.74 1.67
N LYS A 4 -4.72 14.92 2.27
CA LYS A 4 -3.39 15.52 2.46
C LYS A 4 -2.47 14.67 3.35
N PHE A 5 -3.03 14.09 4.41
CA PHE A 5 -2.27 13.19 5.28
C PHE A 5 -1.95 11.87 4.57
N SER A 6 -2.88 11.32 3.78
CA SER A 6 -2.63 10.12 2.97
C SER A 6 -1.56 10.33 1.91
N GLU A 7 -1.55 11.49 1.25
CA GLU A 7 -0.51 11.90 0.30
C GLU A 7 0.85 11.99 0.99
N SER A 8 0.93 12.67 2.14
CA SER A 8 2.20 12.82 2.88
C SER A 8 2.76 11.49 3.37
N ILE A 9 1.91 10.57 3.85
CA ILE A 9 2.33 9.23 4.25
C ILE A 9 2.80 8.42 3.04
N THR A 10 2.05 8.47 1.93
CA THR A 10 2.39 7.78 0.69
C THR A 10 3.75 8.25 0.15
N GLU A 11 4.01 9.55 0.17
CA GLU A 11 5.27 10.13 -0.28
C GLU A 11 6.45 9.66 0.57
N LYS A 12 6.30 9.61 1.91
CA LYS A 12 7.34 9.06 2.78
C LYS A 12 7.61 7.59 2.50
N PHE A 13 6.56 6.81 2.29
CA PHE A 13 6.69 5.39 1.93
C PHE A 13 7.43 5.20 0.60
N LEU A 14 7.04 5.93 -0.46
CA LEU A 14 7.64 5.82 -1.79
C LEU A 14 9.10 6.30 -1.86
N ASN A 15 9.54 7.11 -0.90
CA ASN A 15 10.93 7.57 -0.79
C ASN A 15 11.75 6.76 0.23
N SER A 16 11.15 5.74 0.85
CA SER A 16 11.84 4.91 1.83
C SER A 16 12.86 3.97 1.14
N PRO A 17 14.04 3.71 1.76
CA PRO A 17 14.99 2.73 1.23
C PRO A 17 14.37 1.36 0.99
N GLU A 18 13.45 0.94 1.87
CA GLU A 18 12.73 -0.32 1.79
C GLU A 18 11.88 -0.40 0.52
N TYR A 19 11.14 0.66 0.19
CA TYR A 19 10.38 0.71 -1.07
C TYR A 19 11.29 0.69 -2.29
N LEU A 20 12.35 1.50 -2.27
CA LEU A 20 13.25 1.65 -3.42
C LEU A 20 13.93 0.34 -3.78
N THR A 21 14.32 -0.45 -2.76
CA THR A 21 15.04 -1.71 -2.92
C THR A 21 14.16 -2.95 -3.08
N ALA A 22 12.87 -2.88 -2.74
CA ALA A 22 11.97 -4.03 -2.83
C ALA A 22 11.51 -4.32 -4.26
N ASP A 23 11.63 -5.55 -4.70
CA ASP A 23 11.04 -6.03 -5.96
C ASP A 23 9.55 -6.42 -5.79
N THR A 24 9.20 -6.93 -4.60
CA THR A 24 7.85 -7.37 -4.25
C THR A 24 7.39 -6.68 -2.96
N ILE A 25 6.16 -6.18 -2.94
CA ILE A 25 5.59 -5.46 -1.80
C ILE A 25 4.23 -6.06 -1.41
N LEU A 26 4.10 -6.44 -0.15
CA LEU A 26 2.80 -6.78 0.45
C LEU A 26 2.09 -5.50 0.89
N MET A 27 0.91 -5.24 0.33
CA MET A 27 0.05 -4.11 0.68
C MET A 27 -1.35 -4.60 1.06
N PHE A 28 -2.16 -3.73 1.65
CA PHE A 28 -3.60 -3.94 1.80
C PHE A 28 -4.36 -3.07 0.79
N TYR A 29 -5.63 -3.36 0.54
CA TYR A 29 -6.49 -2.45 -0.21
C TYR A 29 -7.29 -1.59 0.78
N PRO A 30 -7.20 -0.26 0.72
CA PRO A 30 -7.71 0.60 1.78
C PRO A 30 -9.24 0.54 1.87
N PHE A 31 -9.77 0.51 3.10
CA PHE A 31 -11.19 0.48 3.37
C PHE A 31 -11.67 1.65 4.25
N ARG A 32 -12.83 2.22 3.92
CA ARG A 32 -13.51 3.31 4.64
C ARG A 32 -12.59 4.50 4.97
N SER A 33 -12.17 4.59 6.24
CA SER A 33 -11.46 5.71 6.85
C SER A 33 -9.96 5.50 6.95
N GLU A 34 -9.44 4.37 6.46
CA GLU A 34 -8.01 4.09 6.38
C GLU A 34 -7.27 5.11 5.50
N VAL A 35 -5.94 5.10 5.62
CA VAL A 35 -5.05 5.87 4.74
C VAL A 35 -5.27 5.40 3.31
N ASP A 36 -5.56 6.35 2.42
CA ASP A 36 -5.70 6.04 1.00
C ASP A 36 -4.33 5.77 0.38
N ILE A 37 -3.99 4.49 0.25
CA ILE A 37 -2.74 4.02 -0.37
C ILE A 37 -2.94 3.55 -1.82
N SER A 38 -4.09 3.83 -2.44
CA SER A 38 -4.33 3.48 -3.85
C SER A 38 -3.29 4.12 -4.78
N VAL A 39 -2.80 5.32 -4.43
CA VAL A 39 -1.70 5.99 -5.13
C VAL A 39 -0.39 5.21 -5.01
N ALA A 40 -0.08 4.66 -3.84
CA ALA A 40 1.11 3.85 -3.61
C ALA A 40 1.05 2.52 -4.40
N ILE A 41 -0.10 1.86 -4.42
CA ILE A 41 -0.33 0.64 -5.21
C ILE A 41 -0.10 0.92 -6.70
N ASN A 42 -0.75 1.96 -7.23
CA ASN A 42 -0.61 2.34 -8.63
C ASN A 42 0.82 2.74 -8.99
N ARG A 43 1.54 3.42 -8.08
CA ARG A 43 2.93 3.78 -8.29
C ARG A 43 3.83 2.55 -8.30
N SER A 44 3.65 1.63 -7.37
CA SER A 44 4.42 0.38 -7.28
C SER A 44 4.32 -0.45 -8.57
N LEU A 45 3.10 -0.59 -9.10
CA LEU A 45 2.85 -1.28 -10.37
C LEU A 45 3.54 -0.58 -11.55
N LYS A 46 3.52 0.77 -11.59
CA LYS A 46 4.21 1.56 -12.63
C LYS A 46 5.73 1.47 -12.53
N ASP A 47 6.25 1.36 -11.33
CA ASP A 47 7.69 1.18 -11.06
C ASP A 47 8.15 -0.27 -11.35
N GLY A 48 7.26 -1.14 -11.85
CA GLY A 48 7.58 -2.52 -12.25
C GLY A 48 7.66 -3.50 -11.08
N LYS A 49 7.20 -3.11 -9.88
CA LYS A 49 7.23 -3.93 -8.68
C LYS A 49 6.02 -4.88 -8.65
N GLU A 50 6.20 -6.05 -8.05
CA GLU A 50 5.11 -6.97 -7.76
C GLU A 50 4.34 -6.50 -6.52
N VAL A 51 3.02 -6.38 -6.63
CA VAL A 51 2.15 -6.01 -5.51
C VAL A 51 1.30 -7.19 -5.10
N VAL A 52 1.50 -7.66 -3.86
CA VAL A 52 0.74 -8.75 -3.26
C VAL A 52 -0.29 -8.16 -2.30
N LEU A 53 -1.51 -8.70 -2.30
CA LEU A 53 -2.56 -8.34 -1.35
C LEU A 53 -2.96 -9.54 -0.49
N PRO A 54 -3.29 -9.35 0.80
CA PRO A 54 -3.76 -10.43 1.64
C PRO A 54 -5.10 -10.94 1.14
N LYS A 55 -5.20 -12.27 1.00
CA LYS A 55 -6.46 -12.97 0.80
C LYS A 55 -6.92 -13.51 2.17
N ILE A 56 -8.04 -13.01 2.66
CA ILE A 56 -8.62 -13.53 3.91
C ILE A 56 -9.25 -14.89 3.65
N GLY A 57 -8.74 -15.93 4.32
CA GLY A 57 -9.35 -17.26 4.36
C GLY A 57 -10.58 -17.31 5.26
N GLN A 58 -11.53 -18.21 4.99
CA GLN A 58 -12.80 -18.32 5.73
C GLN A 58 -12.68 -18.92 7.14
N ASN A 59 -11.49 -18.96 7.75
CA ASN A 59 -11.37 -19.33 9.15
C ASN A 59 -11.70 -18.11 10.01
N ARG A 60 -13.00 -17.85 10.17
CA ARG A 60 -13.48 -17.03 11.28
C ARG A 60 -12.93 -17.67 12.55
N LEU A 61 -12.11 -16.95 13.30
CA LEU A 61 -11.86 -17.25 14.70
C LEU A 61 -13.25 -17.35 15.35
N GLN A 62 -13.67 -18.57 15.68
CA GLN A 62 -14.88 -18.85 16.44
C GLN A 62 -14.65 -18.44 17.89
#